data_AF-A0A3P6RLG9-F1
#
_entry.id   AF-A0A3P6RLG9-F1
#
_cell.length_a   1.000
_cell.length_b   1.000
_cell.length_c   1.000
_cell.angle_alpha   90.00
_cell.angle_beta   90.00
_cell.angle_gamma   90.00
#
_symmetry.space_group_name_H-M   'P 1'
#
loop_
_entity.id
_entity.type
_entity.pdbx_description
1 polymer ?
#
loop_
_entity_poly.entity_id
_entity_poly.type
_entity_poly.pdbx_seq_one_letter_code
_entity_poly.pdbx_strand_id
1 'polypeptide(L)'
;MSRFEKASQEERGEFRAEIMRMVENRVVSLFASHLAERGDSQASDFLIIKRMITDALDKYDADKTGKVDYALESAERYKENSRLESIFGIPLWYSSYSPRAVIQHRPLAAGECWAFRGKGYLTIKLSHPIYVTEVSYEHMHSTLHPEGVLRSAPKHFQIYVSFLLLLQQVPPTQFFFFLNLIILLDVE
;
A
#
# COMPACT_ATOMS: atom_id res chain seq x y z
N MET A 1 -2.67 -3.44 -21.45
CA MET A 1 -2.20 -2.29 -20.66
C MET A 1 -2.68 -1.00 -21.28
N SER A 2 -3.33 -0.16 -20.49
CA SER A 2 -3.76 1.18 -20.91
C SER A 2 -2.57 2.13 -21.05
N ARG A 3 -2.73 3.22 -21.81
CA ARG A 3 -1.69 4.27 -21.96
C ARG A 3 -1.30 4.88 -20.62
N PHE A 4 -2.25 4.95 -19.68
CA PHE A 4 -2.04 5.45 -18.32
C PHE A 4 -1.24 4.48 -17.45
N GLU A 5 -1.50 3.18 -17.54
CA GLU A 5 -0.69 2.16 -16.84
C GLU A 5 0.76 2.17 -17.32
N LYS A 6 0.99 2.39 -18.62
CA LYS A 6 2.35 2.52 -19.17
C LYS A 6 3.08 3.74 -18.62
N ALA A 7 2.42 4.90 -18.62
CA ALA A 7 3.01 6.14 -18.09
C ALA A 7 3.35 6.03 -16.59
N SER A 8 2.46 5.43 -15.78
CA SER A 8 2.71 5.21 -14.35
C SER A 8 3.86 4.23 -14.09
N GLN A 9 4.00 3.18 -14.91
CA GLN A 9 5.15 2.28 -14.82
C GLN A 9 6.46 2.94 -15.25
N GLU A 10 6.41 3.81 -16.25
CA GLU A 10 7.57 4.57 -16.74
C GLU A 10 8.07 5.57 -15.68
N GLU A 11 7.18 6.37 -15.08
CA GLU A 11 7.51 7.28 -13.98
C GLU A 11 8.09 6.54 -12.76
N ARG A 12 7.52 5.38 -12.39
CA ARG A 12 8.08 4.51 -11.34
C ARG A 12 9.48 4.02 -11.72
N GLY A 13 9.69 3.63 -12.98
CA GLY A 13 10.99 3.18 -13.49
C GLY A 13 12.06 4.27 -13.40
N GLU A 14 11.74 5.49 -13.80
CA GLU A 14 12.65 6.64 -13.73
C GLU A 14 13.00 7.00 -12.28
N PHE A 15 12.00 7.05 -11.40
CA PHE A 15 12.23 7.32 -9.97
C PHE A 15 13.12 6.26 -9.32
N ARG A 16 12.92 4.98 -9.65
CA ARG A 16 13.78 3.88 -9.19
C ARG A 16 15.21 4.04 -9.66
N ALA A 17 15.39 4.41 -10.94
CA ALA A 17 16.72 4.63 -11.49
C ALA A 17 17.43 5.78 -10.77
N GLU A 18 16.73 6.88 -10.45
CA GLU A 18 17.34 7.99 -9.71
C GLU A 18 17.68 7.63 -8.27
N ILE A 19 16.82 6.88 -7.56
CA ILE A 19 17.15 6.37 -6.22
C ILE A 19 18.40 5.48 -6.29
N MET A 20 18.44 4.53 -7.23
CA MET A 20 19.59 3.64 -7.37
C MET A 20 20.87 4.41 -7.67
N ARG A 21 20.78 5.43 -8.52
CA ARG A 21 21.91 6.31 -8.83
C ARG A 21 22.37 7.09 -7.60
N MET A 22 21.45 7.62 -6.80
CA MET A 22 21.77 8.35 -5.57
C MET A 22 22.42 7.43 -4.52
N VAL A 23 21.92 6.20 -4.40
CA VAL A 23 22.49 5.21 -3.48
C VAL A 23 23.87 4.77 -3.96
N GLU A 24 24.04 4.45 -5.25
CA GLU A 24 25.36 4.10 -5.82
C GLU A 24 26.37 5.23 -5.58
N ASN A 25 26.01 6.49 -5.86
CA ASN A 25 26.90 7.63 -5.62
C ASN A 25 27.30 7.74 -4.13
N ARG A 26 26.36 7.56 -3.21
CA ARG A 26 26.63 7.59 -1.77
C ARG A 26 27.49 6.42 -1.32
N VAL A 27 27.17 5.20 -1.74
CA VAL A 27 27.92 3.98 -1.41
C VAL A 27 29.35 4.12 -1.95
N VAL A 28 29.53 4.44 -3.23
CA VAL A 28 30.87 4.64 -3.81
C VAL A 28 31.64 5.72 -3.06
N SER A 29 31.01 6.85 -2.67
CA SER A 29 31.70 7.89 -1.89
C SER A 29 32.12 7.43 -0.48
N LEU A 30 31.28 6.63 0.19
CA LEU A 30 31.59 6.06 1.51
C LEU A 30 32.73 5.04 1.41
N PHE A 31 32.71 4.20 0.38
CA PHE A 31 33.74 3.18 0.15
C PHE A 31 35.03 3.73 -0.47
N ALA A 32 34.99 4.85 -1.20
CA ALA A 32 36.18 5.50 -1.76
C ALA A 32 37.20 5.89 -0.68
N SER A 33 36.73 6.23 0.53
CA SER A 33 37.61 6.48 1.68
C SER A 33 38.27 5.21 2.25
N HIS A 34 37.64 4.04 2.06
CA HIS A 34 38.14 2.74 2.53
C HIS A 34 38.91 1.96 1.44
N LEU A 35 38.71 2.27 0.15
CA LEU A 35 39.36 1.63 -1.01
C LEU A 35 40.85 1.95 -1.14
N ALA A 36 41.33 2.96 -0.42
CA ALA A 36 42.75 3.27 -0.33
C ALA A 36 43.56 2.21 0.45
N GLU A 37 42.92 1.28 1.18
CA GLU A 37 43.63 0.36 2.10
C GLU A 37 43.55 -1.15 1.77
N ARG A 38 42.64 -1.67 0.92
CA ARG A 38 42.55 -3.13 0.65
C ARG A 38 41.82 -3.53 -0.64
N GLY A 39 42.57 -3.77 -1.73
CA GLY A 39 42.08 -3.76 -3.12
C GLY A 39 41.46 -5.03 -3.74
N ASP A 40 40.91 -6.00 -3.02
CA ASP A 40 40.26 -7.18 -3.67
C ASP A 40 38.96 -7.65 -3.00
N SER A 41 38.93 -7.71 -1.67
CA SER A 41 37.71 -8.05 -0.90
C SER A 41 36.57 -7.04 -1.10
N GLN A 42 36.92 -5.80 -1.41
CA GLN A 42 36.00 -4.65 -1.42
C GLN A 42 35.13 -4.55 -2.69
N ALA A 43 35.59 -5.12 -3.80
CA ALA A 43 34.77 -5.25 -5.01
C ALA A 43 33.62 -6.25 -4.81
N SER A 44 33.87 -7.31 -4.02
CA SER A 44 32.84 -8.25 -3.59
C SER A 44 31.83 -7.59 -2.64
N ASP A 45 32.32 -6.83 -1.65
CA ASP A 45 31.47 -6.11 -0.71
C ASP A 45 30.54 -5.09 -1.40
N PHE A 46 31.06 -4.35 -2.38
CA PHE A 46 30.26 -3.42 -3.18
C PHE A 46 29.13 -4.14 -3.94
N LEU A 47 29.42 -5.29 -4.56
CA LEU A 47 28.44 -6.08 -5.26
C LEU A 47 27.36 -6.63 -4.32
N ILE A 48 27.74 -7.06 -3.12
CA ILE A 48 26.82 -7.53 -2.08
C ILE A 48 25.90 -6.39 -1.64
N ILE A 49 26.44 -5.20 -1.37
CA ILE A 49 25.65 -4.03 -0.95
C ILE A 49 24.67 -3.61 -2.04
N LYS A 50 25.13 -3.54 -3.29
CA LYS A 50 24.27 -3.23 -4.44
C LYS A 50 23.11 -4.23 -4.56
N ARG A 51 23.38 -5.52 -4.34
CA ARG A 51 22.34 -6.57 -4.32
C ARG A 51 21.35 -6.33 -3.19
N MET A 52 21.82 -6.11 -1.97
CA MET A 52 20.95 -5.85 -0.81
C MET A 52 20.04 -4.63 -1.02
N ILE A 53 20.54 -3.56 -1.65
CA ILE A 53 19.74 -2.37 -1.98
C ILE A 53 18.69 -2.70 -3.03
N THR A 54 19.07 -3.40 -4.10
CA THR A 54 18.15 -3.79 -5.17
C THR A 54 17.03 -4.66 -4.60
N ASP A 55 17.37 -5.67 -3.81
CA ASP A 55 16.41 -6.56 -3.18
C ASP A 55 15.44 -5.81 -2.25
N ALA A 56 15.94 -4.81 -1.50
CA ALA A 56 15.11 -3.97 -0.64
C ALA A 56 14.14 -3.09 -1.45
N LEU A 57 14.59 -2.51 -2.57
CA LEU A 57 13.76 -1.70 -3.46
C LEU A 57 12.74 -2.53 -4.22
N ASP A 58 13.09 -3.74 -4.64
CA ASP A 58 12.16 -4.68 -5.27
C ASP A 58 11.05 -5.09 -4.29
N LYS A 59 11.41 -5.34 -3.02
CA LYS A 59 10.43 -5.60 -1.97
C LYS A 59 9.51 -4.41 -1.70
N TYR A 60 10.06 -3.19 -1.68
CA TYR A 60 9.26 -1.97 -1.52
C TYR A 60 8.26 -1.79 -2.67
N ASP A 61 8.69 -2.06 -3.90
CA ASP A 61 7.85 -1.99 -5.09
C ASP A 61 6.71 -3.00 -5.11
N ALA A 62 6.95 -4.18 -4.53
CA ALA A 62 5.97 -5.23 -4.30
C ALA A 62 5.13 -4.94 -3.04
N ASP A 63 4.67 -3.70 -2.89
CA ASP A 63 3.81 -3.23 -1.80
C ASP A 63 4.37 -3.51 -0.40
N LYS A 64 5.70 -3.41 -0.24
CA LYS A 64 6.48 -3.64 1.00
C LYS A 64 6.44 -5.07 1.56
N THR A 65 5.44 -5.87 1.19
CA THR A 65 5.19 -7.21 1.73
C THR A 65 5.61 -8.32 0.77
N GLY A 66 5.63 -8.06 -0.55
CA GLY A 66 5.83 -9.09 -1.56
C GLY A 66 4.64 -10.05 -1.71
N LYS A 67 3.48 -9.70 -1.15
CA LYS A 67 2.26 -10.52 -1.17
C LYS A 67 1.16 -9.83 -1.97
N VAL A 68 0.24 -10.63 -2.52
CA VAL A 68 -0.90 -10.11 -3.26
C VAL A 68 -1.94 -9.58 -2.27
N ASP A 69 -2.34 -8.32 -2.43
CA ASP A 69 -3.46 -7.75 -1.69
C ASP A 69 -4.79 -8.11 -2.40
N TYR A 70 -5.58 -8.96 -1.75
CA TYR A 70 -6.89 -9.37 -2.23
C TYR A 70 -8.03 -8.41 -1.83
N ALA A 71 -7.77 -7.50 -0.89
CA ALA A 71 -8.69 -6.43 -0.49
C ALA A 71 -8.58 -5.19 -1.39
N LEU A 72 -7.49 -5.07 -2.17
CA LEU A 72 -7.22 -3.94 -3.04
C LEU A 72 -8.36 -3.67 -4.03
N GLU A 73 -8.84 -2.43 -4.05
CA GLU A 73 -9.99 -2.04 -4.88
C GLU A 73 -9.73 -2.26 -6.39
N SER A 74 -8.52 -1.99 -6.86
CA SER A 74 -8.15 -2.17 -8.27
C SER A 74 -8.02 -3.65 -8.69
N ALA A 75 -7.98 -4.58 -7.72
CA ALA A 75 -7.97 -6.02 -8.01
C ALA A 75 -9.35 -6.53 -8.45
N GLU A 76 -10.44 -5.87 -8.02
CA GLU A 76 -11.77 -6.11 -8.57
C GLU A 76 -12.07 -5.17 -9.75
N ARG A 77 -12.70 -5.69 -10.82
CA ARG A 77 -13.22 -4.86 -11.93
C ARG A 77 -14.51 -4.12 -11.54
N TYR A 78 -14.50 -3.41 -10.41
CA TYR A 78 -15.67 -2.66 -9.99
C TYR A 78 -15.72 -1.33 -10.74
N LYS A 79 -16.69 -1.20 -11.65
CA LYS A 79 -17.03 0.05 -12.34
C LYS A 79 -17.93 0.86 -11.42
N GLU A 80 -17.37 1.79 -10.67
CA GLU A 80 -18.18 2.87 -10.08
C GLU A 80 -17.52 4.24 -10.26
N ASN A 81 -18.33 5.17 -10.78
CA ASN A 81 -18.00 6.56 -11.00
C ASN A 81 -17.88 7.29 -9.66
N SER A 82 -16.65 7.50 -9.17
CA SER A 82 -16.38 8.53 -8.18
C SER A 82 -15.40 9.53 -8.77
N ARG A 83 -15.93 10.42 -9.62
CA ARG A 83 -15.20 11.60 -10.09
C ARG A 83 -15.54 12.75 -9.14
N LEU A 84 -14.55 13.26 -8.41
CA LEU A 84 -14.63 14.53 -7.71
C LEU A 84 -13.88 15.55 -8.56
N GLU A 85 -14.59 16.54 -9.09
CA GLU A 85 -14.00 17.66 -9.83
C GLU A 85 -13.82 18.87 -8.90
N SER A 86 -12.63 19.46 -8.92
CA SER A 86 -12.31 20.73 -8.27
C SER A 86 -12.37 21.82 -9.33
N ILE A 87 -13.10 22.90 -9.04
CA ILE A 87 -13.21 24.09 -9.90
C ILE A 87 -12.29 25.19 -9.34
N PHE A 88 -11.30 25.63 -10.13
CA PHE A 88 -10.43 26.80 -9.88
C PHE A 88 -9.67 26.86 -8.54
N GLY A 89 -9.34 25.72 -7.93
CA GLY A 89 -8.46 25.68 -6.75
C GLY A 89 -9.11 26.18 -5.45
N ILE A 90 -10.43 26.37 -5.44
CA ILE A 90 -11.21 26.66 -4.23
C ILE A 90 -11.91 25.36 -3.80
N PRO A 91 -11.60 24.79 -2.62
CA PRO A 91 -12.31 23.61 -2.14
C PRO A 91 -13.75 24.01 -1.78
N LEU A 92 -14.73 23.52 -2.54
CA LEU A 92 -16.15 23.86 -2.35
C LEU A 92 -16.79 23.16 -1.13
N TRP A 93 -16.16 22.14 -0.55
CA TRP A 93 -16.60 21.43 0.66
C TRP A 93 -15.43 20.74 1.37
N TYR A 94 -15.57 20.50 2.68
CA TYR A 94 -14.69 19.60 3.44
C TYR A 94 -15.04 18.15 3.08
N SER A 95 -14.17 17.48 2.34
CA SER A 95 -14.37 16.06 1.97
C SER A 95 -13.87 15.16 3.10
N SER A 96 -14.78 14.50 3.82
CA SER A 96 -14.41 13.32 4.61
C SER A 96 -14.16 12.15 3.65
N TYR A 97 -12.99 11.51 3.71
CA TYR A 97 -12.70 10.36 2.86
C TYR A 97 -13.70 9.23 3.14
N SER A 98 -14.20 8.63 2.06
CA SER A 98 -15.04 7.43 2.13
C SER A 98 -14.23 6.25 2.70
N PRO A 99 -14.88 5.26 3.36
CA PRO A 99 -14.24 4.00 3.74
C PRO A 99 -13.47 3.30 2.61
N ARG A 100 -13.80 3.60 1.34
CA ARG A 100 -13.05 3.15 0.15
C ARG A 100 -11.56 3.50 0.19
N ALA A 101 -11.19 4.59 0.86
CA ALA A 101 -9.79 4.99 0.99
C ALA A 101 -8.91 3.94 1.68
N VAL A 102 -9.50 3.04 2.50
CA VAL A 102 -8.78 1.98 3.21
C VAL A 102 -8.23 0.90 2.27
N ILE A 103 -8.87 0.69 1.12
CA ILE A 103 -8.51 -0.37 0.15
C ILE A 103 -7.93 0.18 -1.15
N GLN A 104 -7.54 1.45 -1.17
CA GLN A 104 -6.95 2.11 -2.33
C GLN A 104 -5.45 2.25 -2.16
N HIS A 105 -4.68 2.02 -3.22
CA HIS A 105 -3.25 2.31 -3.24
C HIS A 105 -3.04 3.83 -3.33
N ARG A 106 -2.96 4.49 -2.16
CA ARG A 106 -2.74 5.93 -2.02
C ARG A 106 -1.48 6.25 -1.23
N PRO A 107 -0.89 7.44 -1.41
CA PRO A 107 0.17 7.91 -0.54
C PRO A 107 -0.30 8.00 0.91
N LEU A 108 0.47 7.44 1.85
CA LEU A 108 0.26 7.60 3.29
C LEU A 108 0.65 9.02 3.73
N ALA A 109 -0.20 10.00 3.40
CA ALA A 109 -0.02 11.39 3.77
C ALA A 109 -1.01 11.81 4.88
N ALA A 110 -0.69 12.91 5.57
CA ALA A 110 -1.59 13.47 6.58
C ALA A 110 -2.94 13.84 5.95
N GLY A 111 -4.03 13.29 6.49
CA GLY A 111 -5.39 13.54 6.03
C GLY A 111 -5.93 12.55 5.01
N GLU A 112 -5.10 11.77 4.32
CA GLU A 112 -5.53 10.74 3.35
C GLU A 112 -5.95 9.43 4.06
N CYS A 113 -6.89 9.50 5.01
CA CYS A 113 -7.39 8.34 5.74
C CYS A 113 -8.90 8.40 5.99
N TRP A 114 -9.52 7.24 6.18
CA TRP A 114 -10.90 7.16 6.64
C TRP A 114 -10.97 7.34 8.15
N ALA A 115 -11.66 8.39 8.59
CA ALA A 115 -11.87 8.70 10.00
C ALA A 115 -13.28 8.29 10.46
N PHE A 116 -13.36 7.76 11.68
CA PHE A 116 -14.60 7.48 12.39
C PHE A 116 -14.43 7.87 13.87
N ARG A 117 -15.53 7.98 14.61
CA ARG A 117 -15.52 8.38 16.02
C ARG A 117 -15.81 7.17 16.92
N GLY A 118 -14.93 6.90 17.88
CA GLY A 118 -15.10 5.81 18.85
C GLY A 118 -14.84 4.45 18.22
N LYS A 119 -15.79 3.51 18.36
CA LYS A 119 -15.69 2.15 17.81
C LYS A 119 -16.31 2.10 16.42
N GLY A 120 -15.55 1.59 15.46
CA GLY A 120 -15.97 1.44 14.07
C GLY A 120 -15.88 0.01 13.59
N TYR A 121 -16.55 -0.29 12.48
CA TYR A 121 -16.33 -1.51 11.75
C TYR A 121 -16.31 -1.27 10.25
N LEU A 122 -15.52 -2.08 9.54
CA LEU A 122 -15.42 -2.07 8.09
C LEU A 122 -15.66 -3.47 7.57
N THR A 123 -16.47 -3.61 6.52
CA THR A 123 -16.64 -4.87 5.80
C THR A 123 -16.05 -4.73 4.41
N ILE A 124 -15.08 -5.58 4.09
CA ILE A 124 -14.39 -5.61 2.80
C ILE A 124 -14.77 -6.91 2.11
N LYS A 125 -15.31 -6.80 0.90
CA LYS A 125 -15.47 -7.94 0.01
C LYS A 125 -14.12 -8.18 -0.69
N LEU A 126 -13.59 -9.39 -0.56
CA LEU A 126 -12.32 -9.76 -1.20
C LEU A 126 -12.54 -10.10 -2.67
N SER A 127 -11.54 -9.79 -3.51
CA SER A 127 -11.58 -10.06 -4.95
C SER A 127 -11.78 -11.52 -5.32
N HIS A 128 -11.29 -12.43 -4.45
CA HIS A 128 -11.37 -13.87 -4.62
C HIS A 128 -11.63 -14.56 -3.28
N PRO A 129 -12.29 -15.74 -3.28
CA PRO A 129 -12.36 -16.58 -2.10
C PRO A 129 -10.96 -17.14 -1.79
N ILE A 130 -10.42 -16.75 -0.63
CA ILE A 130 -9.06 -17.14 -0.18
C ILE A 130 -9.07 -17.66 1.26
N TYR A 131 -8.01 -18.36 1.65
CA TYR A 131 -7.72 -18.57 3.06
C TYR A 131 -6.85 -17.42 3.56
N VAL A 132 -7.39 -16.57 4.43
CA VAL A 132 -6.68 -15.41 4.98
C VAL A 132 -5.58 -15.92 5.91
N THR A 133 -4.31 -15.69 5.54
CA THR A 133 -3.14 -16.05 6.35
C THR A 133 -2.61 -14.86 7.14
N GLU A 134 -2.60 -13.68 6.52
CA GLU A 134 -2.07 -12.45 7.07
C GLU A 134 -2.89 -11.25 6.61
N VAL A 135 -2.83 -10.19 7.41
CA VAL A 135 -3.46 -8.90 7.12
C VAL A 135 -2.44 -7.80 7.38
N SER A 136 -2.35 -6.86 6.46
CA SER A 136 -1.53 -5.65 6.60
C SER A 136 -2.38 -4.48 7.09
N TYR A 137 -1.78 -3.64 7.94
CA TYR A 137 -2.36 -2.38 8.38
C TYR A 137 -1.30 -1.29 8.25
N GLU A 138 -1.64 -0.18 7.62
CA GLU A 138 -0.74 0.94 7.41
C GLU A 138 -1.28 2.22 8.04
N HIS A 139 -0.38 2.99 8.65
CA HIS A 139 -0.66 4.32 9.17
C HIS A 139 0.51 5.24 8.83
N MET A 140 0.25 6.55 8.75
CA MET A 140 1.29 7.56 8.58
C MET A 140 2.37 7.42 9.67
N HIS A 141 3.63 7.60 9.28
CA HIS A 141 4.78 7.54 10.19
C HIS A 141 4.75 8.69 11.21
N SER A 142 5.17 8.42 12.46
CA SER A 142 5.12 9.40 13.56
C SER A 142 5.92 10.66 13.29
N THR A 143 7.04 10.56 12.56
CA THR A 143 7.87 11.73 12.20
C THR A 143 7.19 12.72 11.26
N LEU A 144 6.12 12.30 10.57
CA LEU A 144 5.34 13.17 9.70
C LEU A 144 4.18 13.85 10.46
N HIS A 145 3.93 13.43 11.71
CA HIS A 145 2.91 14.03 12.55
C HIS A 145 3.47 15.28 13.25
N PRO A 146 2.76 16.43 13.25
CA PRO A 146 3.24 17.68 13.87
C PRO A 146 3.69 17.54 15.32
N GLU A 147 2.98 16.72 16.10
CA GLU A 147 3.30 16.46 17.52
C GLU A 147 4.14 15.18 17.73
N GLY A 148 4.46 14.43 16.68
CA GLY A 148 5.15 13.13 16.80
C GLY A 148 4.32 11.99 17.42
N VAL A 149 3.05 12.23 17.77
CA VAL A 149 2.17 11.26 18.44
C VAL A 149 0.98 10.89 17.56
N LEU A 150 0.77 9.60 17.32
CA LEU A 150 -0.33 9.08 16.48
C LEU A 150 -1.54 8.67 17.34
N ARG A 151 -2.22 9.64 17.96
CA ARG A 151 -3.37 9.35 18.85
C ARG A 151 -4.58 8.74 18.14
N SER A 152 -4.75 9.03 16.85
CA SER A 152 -5.87 8.55 16.04
C SER A 152 -5.69 7.11 15.53
N ALA A 153 -4.53 6.50 15.73
CA ALA A 153 -4.28 5.15 15.26
C ALA A 153 -5.06 4.14 16.12
N PRO A 154 -5.78 3.17 15.51
CA PRO A 154 -6.44 2.11 16.24
C PRO A 154 -5.41 1.26 16.98
N LYS A 155 -5.62 1.08 18.28
CA LYS A 155 -4.73 0.29 19.15
C LYS A 155 -5.08 -1.19 19.11
N HIS A 156 -6.38 -1.47 19.05
CA HIS A 156 -6.92 -2.82 19.04
C HIS A 156 -7.87 -2.96 17.86
N PHE A 157 -7.75 -4.07 17.15
CA PHE A 157 -8.70 -4.45 16.11
C PHE A 157 -8.97 -5.94 16.15
N GLN A 158 -10.15 -6.32 15.66
CA GLN A 158 -10.57 -7.71 15.56
C GLN A 158 -10.97 -8.00 14.12
N ILE A 159 -10.56 -9.16 13.61
CA ILE A 159 -10.82 -9.58 12.24
C ILE A 159 -11.71 -10.80 12.28
N TYR A 160 -12.82 -10.72 11.56
CA TYR A 160 -13.75 -11.82 11.35
C TYR A 160 -13.86 -12.12 9.86
N VAL A 161 -14.00 -13.41 9.55
CA VAL A 161 -14.24 -13.86 8.19
C VAL A 161 -15.69 -14.33 8.12
N SER A 162 -16.48 -13.68 7.28
CA SER A 162 -17.85 -14.09 7.00
C SER A 162 -17.89 -14.86 5.70
N PHE A 163 -18.33 -16.11 5.77
CA PHE A 163 -18.61 -16.95 4.63
C PHE A 163 -20.11 -16.86 4.32
N LEU A 164 -20.48 -16.10 3.28
CA LEU A 164 -21.88 -16.00 2.88
C LEU A 164 -22.10 -16.82 1.61
N LEU A 165 -22.81 -17.94 1.74
CA LEU A 165 -23.33 -18.66 0.60
C LEU A 165 -24.59 -17.92 0.09
N LEU A 166 -24.43 -17.04 -0.89
CA LEU A 166 -25.60 -16.49 -1.58
C LEU A 166 -26.08 -17.54 -2.58
N LEU A 167 -27.23 -18.17 -2.28
CA LEU A 167 -28.03 -18.85 -3.29
C LEU A 167 -28.69 -17.78 -4.17
N GLN A 168 -27.96 -17.21 -5.13
CA GLN A 168 -28.64 -16.50 -6.21
C GLN A 168 -29.32 -17.54 -7.10
N GLN A 169 -30.63 -17.38 -7.28
CA GLN A 169 -31.44 -18.15 -8.23
C GLN A 169 -31.05 -17.82 -9.68
N VAL A 170 -29.86 -18.24 -10.11
CA VAL A 170 -29.44 -18.22 -11.52
C VAL A 170 -29.34 -19.69 -11.98
N PRO A 171 -30.04 -20.11 -13.05
CA PRO A 171 -30.06 -21.50 -13.52
C PRO A 171 -28.68 -21.96 -14.02
N PRO A 172 -28.43 -23.28 -14.05
CA PRO A 172 -27.51 -23.93 -13.12
C PRO A 172 -26.06 -23.91 -13.63
N THR A 173 -25.12 -23.53 -12.73
CA THR A 173 -23.76 -24.11 -12.56
C THR A 173 -22.77 -23.20 -11.83
N GLN A 174 -23.14 -21.99 -11.38
CA GLN A 174 -22.21 -21.13 -10.63
C GLN A 174 -22.67 -20.87 -9.21
N PHE A 175 -22.06 -21.58 -8.26
CA PHE A 175 -22.02 -21.17 -6.86
C PHE A 175 -21.05 -19.99 -6.75
N PHE A 176 -21.54 -18.82 -6.35
CA PHE A 176 -20.68 -17.69 -6.03
C PHE A 176 -20.38 -17.69 -4.53
N PHE A 177 -19.12 -17.95 -4.21
CA PHE A 177 -18.61 -17.85 -2.85
C PHE A 177 -18.13 -16.41 -2.62
N PHE A 178 -18.83 -15.68 -1.74
CA PHE A 178 -18.37 -14.37 -1.30
C PHE A 178 -17.69 -14.50 0.05
N LEU A 179 -16.41 -14.14 0.08
CA LEU A 179 -15.65 -14.02 1.31
C LEU A 179 -15.58 -12.54 1.70
N ASN A 180 -16.17 -12.21 2.84
CA ASN A 180 -16.10 -10.87 3.40
C ASN A 180 -15.20 -10.87 4.63
N LEU A 181 -14.32 -9.87 4.70
CA LEU A 181 -13.51 -9.57 5.88
C LEU A 181 -14.19 -8.46 6.67
N ILE A 182 -14.51 -8.71 7.93
CA ILE A 182 -15.07 -7.72 8.85
C ILE A 182 -13.99 -7.32 9.84
N ILE A 183 -13.64 -6.04 9.87
CA ILE A 183 -12.61 -5.48 10.75
C ILE A 183 -13.29 -4.56 11.75
N LEU A 184 -13.24 -4.89 13.04
CA LEU A 184 -13.63 -3.99 14.13
C LEU A 184 -12.41 -3.17 14.53
N LEU A 185 -12.58 -1.85 14.64
CA LEU A 185 -11.51 -0.92 15.00
C LEU A 185 -11.90 -0.14 16.27
N ASP A 186 -10.95 -0.04 17.20
CA ASP A 186 -11.10 0.75 18.43
C ASP A 186 -10.01 1.81 18.53
N VAL A 187 -10.42 3.08 18.53
CA VAL A 187 -9.56 4.25 18.68
C VAL A 187 -9.92 4.91 20.02
N GLU A 188 -9.14 4.59 21.05
CA GLU A 188 -9.21 5.18 22.41
C GLU A 188 -8.34 6.43 22.56
#